data_AF-A0A966X0U4-F1
#
_entry.id   AF-A0A966X0U4-F1
#
_cell.length_a   1.000
_cell.length_b   1.000
_cell.length_c   1.000
_cell.angle_alpha   90.00
_cell.angle_beta   90.00
_cell.angle_gamma   90.00
#
_symmetry.space_group_name_H-M   'P 1'
#
loop_
_entity.id
_entity.type
_entity.pdbx_description
1 polymer ?
#
loop_
_entity_poly.entity_id
_entity_poly.type
_entity_poly.pdbx_seq_one_letter_code
_entity_poly.pdbx_strand_id
1 'polypeptide(L)'
;MMAIRGFTLLEVLIAMAIFSIVGLASFELLRSVRNIDRVTDRQTESYQGLVRTLALMDRDFIQLRYREIRDELGDRKAAVAVNEGYYPIEFTRQGWNNPLQRARSELQRVAYVVEGDSRGI
;
A
#
# COMPACT_ATOMS: atom_id res chain seq x y z
N MET A 1 15.59 38.54 -59.61
CA MET A 1 16.01 38.15 -58.23
C MET A 1 14.96 38.70 -57.28
N MET A 2 14.15 37.85 -56.68
CA MET A 2 12.98 38.27 -55.88
C MET A 2 13.45 38.56 -54.44
N ALA A 3 13.31 39.80 -53.99
CA ALA A 3 13.73 40.21 -52.65
C ALA A 3 12.81 39.58 -51.59
N ILE A 4 13.40 38.87 -50.64
CA ILE A 4 12.70 38.33 -49.47
C ILE A 4 12.42 39.48 -48.52
N ARG A 5 11.14 39.73 -48.20
CA ARG A 5 10.74 40.70 -47.17
C ARG A 5 10.95 40.06 -45.79
N GLY A 6 11.61 40.79 -44.88
CA GLY A 6 11.80 40.38 -43.49
C GLY A 6 10.54 40.60 -42.63
N PHE A 7 10.53 40.00 -41.44
CA PHE A 7 9.46 40.15 -40.46
C PHE A 7 9.39 41.58 -39.91
N THR A 8 8.17 42.07 -39.70
CA THR A 8 7.92 43.30 -38.97
C THR A 8 7.99 43.08 -37.46
N LEU A 9 8.24 44.15 -36.70
CA LEU A 9 8.21 44.11 -35.24
C LEU A 9 6.84 43.66 -34.71
N LEU A 10 5.75 44.04 -35.38
CA LEU A 10 4.39 43.64 -35.01
C LEU A 10 4.19 42.13 -35.16
N GLU A 11 4.69 41.50 -36.23
CA GLU A 11 4.57 40.06 -36.44
C GLU A 11 5.32 39.27 -35.37
N VAL A 12 6.52 39.70 -34.97
CA VAL A 12 7.28 39.04 -33.91
C VAL A 12 6.56 39.16 -32.57
N LEU A 13 5.99 40.32 -32.24
CA LEU A 13 5.21 40.50 -31.02
C LEU A 13 3.96 39.63 -30.98
N ILE A 14 3.22 39.55 -32.09
CA ILE A 14 2.03 38.69 -32.19
C ILE A 14 2.44 37.21 -32.07
N ALA A 15 3.51 36.79 -32.74
CA ALA A 15 4.01 35.42 -32.66
C ALA A 15 4.41 35.04 -31.22
N MET A 16 5.10 35.93 -30.51
CA MET A 16 5.47 35.72 -29.10
C MET A 16 4.26 35.70 -28.17
N ALA A 17 3.27 36.56 -28.40
CA ALA A 17 2.03 36.58 -27.63
C ALA A 17 1.26 35.26 -27.77
N ILE A 18 1.05 34.79 -29.00
CA ILE A 18 0.38 33.50 -29.25
C ILE A 18 1.21 32.35 -28.67
N PHE A 19 2.52 32.34 -28.90
CA PHE A 19 3.39 31.28 -28.39
C PHE A 19 3.38 31.18 -26.86
N SER A 20 3.41 32.32 -26.15
CA SER A 20 3.34 32.34 -24.69
C SER A 20 2.01 31.83 -24.16
N ILE A 21 0.88 32.19 -24.78
CA ILE A 21 -0.45 31.69 -24.40
C ILE A 21 -0.52 30.17 -24.60
N VAL A 22 -0.10 29.66 -25.75
CA VAL A 22 -0.10 28.23 -26.04
C VAL A 22 0.84 27.47 -25.08
N GLY A 23 2.02 28.03 -24.79
CA GLY A 23 2.97 27.46 -23.85
C GLY A 23 2.43 27.37 -22.42
N LEU A 24 1.80 28.44 -21.93
CA LEU A 24 1.17 28.46 -20.61
C LEU A 24 -0.01 27.48 -20.54
N ALA A 25 -0.88 27.47 -21.54
CA ALA A 25 -2.00 26.53 -21.60
C ALA A 25 -1.52 25.08 -21.59
N SER A 26 -0.48 24.75 -22.36
CA SER A 26 0.12 23.41 -22.39
C SER A 26 0.69 23.02 -21.02
N PHE A 27 1.31 23.96 -20.32
CA PHE A 27 1.88 23.71 -19.00
C PHE A 27 0.79 23.49 -17.93
N GLU A 28 -0.33 24.22 -18.01
CA GLU A 28 -1.49 23.98 -17.14
C GLU A 28 -2.13 22.62 -17.38
N LEU A 29 -2.27 22.20 -18.65
CA LEU A 29 -2.80 20.87 -18.98
C LEU A 29 -1.92 19.76 -18.39
N LEU A 30 -0.60 19.86 -18.54
CA LEU A 30 0.33 18.89 -17.96
C LEU A 30 0.23 18.84 -16.44
N ARG A 31 0.12 20.00 -15.78
CA ARG A 31 -0.10 20.08 -14.33
C ARG A 31 -1.41 19.41 -13.91
N SER A 32 -2.48 19.64 -14.66
CA SER A 32 -3.80 19.06 -14.39
C SER A 32 -3.75 17.54 -14.43
N VAL A 33 -3.19 16.95 -15.49
CA VAL A 33 -3.03 15.48 -15.62
C VAL A 33 -2.21 14.91 -14.46
N ARG A 34 -1.06 15.53 -14.15
CA ARG A 34 -0.19 15.07 -13.05
C ARG A 34 -0.89 15.11 -11.68
N ASN A 35 -1.83 16.03 -11.47
CA ASN A 35 -2.58 16.14 -10.23
C ASN A 35 -3.69 15.09 -10.12
N ILE A 36 -4.28 14.66 -11.25
CA ILE A 36 -5.26 13.56 -11.30
C ILE A 36 -4.61 12.25 -10.83
N ASP A 37 -3.37 11.99 -11.23
CA ASP A 37 -2.62 10.80 -10.81
C ASP A 37 -2.44 10.76 -9.29
N ARG A 38 -1.99 11.87 -8.69
CA ARG A 38 -1.69 11.95 -7.24
C ARG A 38 -2.90 11.80 -6.32
N VAL A 39 -4.08 12.26 -6.75
CA VAL A 39 -5.32 12.10 -5.98
C VAL A 39 -5.76 10.64 -6.01
N THR A 40 -5.52 9.95 -7.13
CA THR A 40 -5.82 8.53 -7.30
C THR A 40 -4.86 7.64 -6.50
N ASP A 41 -3.58 8.02 -6.41
CA ASP A 41 -2.54 7.22 -5.76
C ASP A 41 -2.81 6.97 -4.27
N ARG A 42 -3.21 7.99 -3.50
CA ARG A 42 -3.40 7.85 -2.04
C ARG A 42 -4.57 6.91 -1.69
N GLN A 43 -5.68 7.05 -2.40
CA GLN A 43 -6.84 6.17 -2.20
C GLN A 43 -6.49 4.74 -2.60
N THR A 44 -5.71 4.58 -3.66
CA THR A 44 -5.23 3.29 -4.14
C THR A 44 -4.31 2.63 -3.13
N GLU A 45 -3.38 3.36 -2.52
CA GLU A 45 -2.43 2.81 -1.53
C GLU A 45 -3.13 2.27 -0.28
N SER A 46 -4.09 3.02 0.28
CA SER A 46 -4.87 2.57 1.44
C SER A 46 -5.67 1.30 1.13
N TYR A 47 -6.36 1.27 -0.01
CA TYR A 47 -7.11 0.10 -0.45
C TYR A 47 -6.21 -1.11 -0.69
N GLN A 48 -5.06 -0.93 -1.35
CA GLN A 48 -4.06 -1.98 -1.53
C GLN A 48 -3.51 -2.48 -0.19
N GLY A 49 -3.35 -1.60 0.80
CA GLY A 49 -3.00 -1.98 2.17
C GLY A 49 -4.04 -2.94 2.76
N LEU A 50 -5.31 -2.56 2.73
CA LEU A 50 -6.41 -3.37 3.24
C LEU A 50 -6.50 -4.74 2.55
N VAL A 51 -6.45 -4.78 1.22
CA VAL A 51 -6.51 -6.04 0.46
C VAL A 51 -5.35 -6.97 0.82
N ARG A 52 -4.13 -6.41 0.95
CA ARG A 52 -2.95 -7.19 1.38
C ARG A 52 -3.12 -7.75 2.79
N THR A 53 -3.65 -6.96 3.72
CA THR A 53 -3.95 -7.39 5.09
C THR A 53 -4.96 -8.52 5.10
N LEU A 54 -6.09 -8.38 4.39
CA LEU A 54 -7.11 -9.42 4.31
C LEU A 54 -6.57 -10.71 3.69
N ALA A 55 -5.74 -10.62 2.64
CA ALA A 55 -5.11 -11.78 2.02
C ALA A 55 -4.06 -12.47 2.93
N LEU A 56 -3.44 -11.73 3.84
CA LEU A 56 -2.57 -12.30 4.86
C LEU A 56 -3.39 -13.02 5.93
N MET A 57 -4.46 -12.39 6.42
CA MET A 57 -5.39 -12.97 7.37
C MET A 57 -6.00 -14.27 6.85
N ASP A 58 -6.52 -14.26 5.62
CA ASP A 58 -7.12 -15.44 4.98
C ASP A 58 -6.15 -16.63 4.92
N ARG A 59 -4.91 -16.39 4.48
CA ARG A 59 -3.86 -17.42 4.45
C ARG A 59 -3.57 -18.00 5.82
N ASP A 60 -3.53 -17.17 6.85
CA ASP A 60 -3.27 -17.64 8.21
C ASP A 60 -4.44 -18.47 8.76
N PHE A 61 -5.69 -18.02 8.56
CA PHE A 61 -6.88 -18.73 9.01
C PHE A 61 -7.06 -20.09 8.32
N ILE A 62 -6.81 -20.17 7.02
CA ILE A 62 -6.88 -21.45 6.28
C ILE A 62 -5.80 -22.43 6.78
N GLN A 63 -4.65 -21.91 7.23
CA GLN A 63 -3.53 -22.71 7.75
C GLN A 63 -3.65 -23.07 9.23
N LEU A 64 -4.77 -22.76 9.88
CA LEU A 64 -5.00 -23.04 11.29
C LEU A 64 -4.82 -24.53 11.61
N ARG A 65 -4.21 -24.83 12.75
CA ARG A 65 -3.97 -26.18 13.26
C ARG A 65 -4.38 -26.27 14.72
N TYR A 66 -5.07 -27.36 15.06
CA TYR A 66 -5.50 -27.64 16.43
C TYR A 66 -4.33 -28.12 17.30
N ARG A 67 -3.44 -27.19 17.68
CA ARG A 67 -2.28 -27.47 18.53
C ARG A 67 -2.17 -26.44 19.66
N GLU A 68 -2.33 -26.92 20.88
CA GLU A 68 -2.02 -26.19 22.12
C GLU A 68 -0.53 -25.90 22.23
N ILE A 69 -0.20 -24.79 22.88
CA ILE A 69 1.17 -24.38 23.19
C ILE A 69 1.32 -24.15 24.70
N ARG A 70 2.58 -24.04 25.14
CA ARG A 70 2.91 -23.47 26.44
C ARG A 70 3.49 -22.08 26.21
N ASP A 71 3.01 -21.11 26.97
CA ASP A 71 3.56 -19.75 26.90
C ASP A 71 4.86 -19.63 27.69
N GLU A 72 5.38 -18.40 27.75
CA GLU A 72 6.64 -18.06 28.43
C GLU A 72 6.59 -18.27 29.95
N LEU A 73 5.38 -18.30 30.53
CA LEU A 73 5.14 -18.56 31.95
C LEU A 73 4.92 -20.05 32.24
N GLY A 74 4.84 -20.89 31.19
CA GLY A 74 4.64 -22.33 31.27
C GLY A 74 3.17 -22.76 31.26
N ASP A 75 2.25 -21.80 31.20
CA ASP A 75 0.82 -22.03 31.17
C ASP A 75 0.38 -22.58 29.83
N ARG A 76 -0.63 -23.45 29.83
CA ARG A 76 -1.18 -24.00 28.59
C ARG A 76 -2.12 -22.99 27.96
N LYS A 77 -1.87 -22.66 26.69
CA LYS A 77 -2.79 -21.90 25.85
C LYS A 77 -3.45 -22.80 24.81
N ALA A 78 -4.75 -22.60 24.63
CA ALA A 78 -5.54 -23.30 23.63
C ALA A 78 -5.02 -23.06 22.20
N ALA A 79 -5.35 -23.97 21.28
CA ALA A 79 -4.97 -23.86 19.88
C ALA A 79 -5.48 -22.58 19.20
N VAL A 80 -6.63 -22.09 19.66
CA VAL A 80 -7.22 -20.80 19.32
C VAL A 80 -7.64 -20.16 20.64
N ALA A 81 -7.24 -18.91 20.83
CA ALA A 81 -7.55 -18.09 21.99
C ALA A 81 -8.19 -16.80 21.47
N VAL A 82 -9.35 -16.43 22.00
CA VAL A 82 -10.14 -15.28 21.54
C VAL A 82 -10.43 -14.39 22.73
N ASN A 83 -10.01 -13.13 22.66
CA ASN A 83 -10.06 -12.16 23.76
C ASN A 83 -9.44 -12.70 25.07
N GLU A 84 -8.44 -13.56 24.95
CA GLU A 84 -7.66 -14.08 26.07
C GLU A 84 -6.31 -13.36 26.10
N GLY A 85 -6.09 -12.50 27.10
CA GLY A 85 -4.86 -11.73 27.23
C GLY A 85 -4.84 -10.44 26.41
N TYR A 86 -3.68 -10.09 25.84
CA TYR A 86 -3.46 -8.81 25.14
C TYR A 86 -4.01 -8.78 23.71
N TYR A 87 -4.07 -9.94 23.04
CA TYR A 87 -4.46 -10.03 21.64
C TYR A 87 -5.93 -10.46 21.51
N PRO A 88 -6.76 -9.76 20.72
CA PRO A 88 -8.13 -10.19 20.43
C PRO A 88 -8.24 -11.59 19.84
N ILE A 89 -7.24 -12.00 19.06
CA ILE A 89 -7.18 -13.35 18.51
C ILE A 89 -5.73 -13.84 18.42
N GLU A 90 -5.50 -15.04 18.92
CA GLU A 90 -4.21 -15.71 18.93
C GLU A 90 -4.42 -17.19 18.59
N PHE A 91 -3.70 -17.73 17.60
CA PHE A 91 -3.89 -19.12 17.19
C PHE A 91 -2.64 -19.75 16.58
N THR A 92 -2.63 -21.08 16.54
CA THR A 92 -1.54 -21.87 15.95
C THR A 92 -1.86 -22.20 14.48
N ARG A 93 -0.91 -21.95 13.59
CA ARG A 93 -0.99 -22.29 12.15
C ARG A 93 0.23 -23.07 11.66
N GLN A 94 0.12 -23.72 10.51
CA GLN A 94 1.28 -24.28 9.80
C GLN A 94 2.00 -23.16 9.06
N GLY A 95 3.23 -22.82 9.43
CA GLY A 95 3.88 -21.59 8.97
C GLY A 95 5.26 -21.76 8.33
N TRP A 96 5.98 -22.84 8.61
CA TRP A 96 7.29 -23.08 8.02
C TRP A 96 7.26 -24.26 7.06
N ASN A 97 7.69 -24.03 5.82
CA ASN A 97 8.04 -25.12 4.92
C ASN A 97 9.29 -25.84 5.45
N ASN A 98 9.26 -27.15 5.54
CA ASN A 98 10.40 -27.98 5.95
C ASN A 98 10.78 -28.97 4.85
N PRO A 99 11.24 -28.48 3.67
CA PRO A 99 11.56 -29.35 2.54
C PRO A 99 12.70 -30.34 2.84
N LEU A 100 13.57 -29.99 3.79
CA LEU A 100 14.69 -30.82 4.21
C LEU A 100 14.35 -31.76 5.39
N GLN A 101 13.07 -31.82 5.80
CA GLN A 101 12.55 -32.72 6.84
C GLN A 101 13.37 -32.75 8.13
N ARG A 102 13.87 -31.60 8.57
CA ARG A 102 14.63 -31.51 9.82
C ARG A 102 13.71 -31.70 11.02
N ALA A 103 14.23 -32.22 12.12
CA ALA A 103 13.51 -32.36 13.40
C ALA A 103 13.27 -31.01 14.09
N ARG A 104 12.39 -30.19 13.51
CA ARG A 104 11.95 -28.89 14.04
C ARG A 104 10.45 -28.73 13.86
N SER A 105 9.84 -27.86 14.67
CA SER A 105 8.43 -27.49 14.48
C SER A 105 8.23 -26.69 13.20
N GLU A 106 7.17 -27.05 12.46
CA GLU A 106 6.65 -26.29 11.31
C GLU A 106 5.51 -25.33 11.70
N LEU A 107 5.05 -25.43 12.95
CA LEU A 107 3.94 -24.65 13.46
C LEU A 107 4.42 -23.29 13.96
N GLN A 108 3.59 -22.28 13.76
CA GLN A 108 3.77 -20.91 14.23
C GLN A 108 2.58 -20.50 15.08
N ARG A 109 2.85 -19.72 16.13
CA ARG A 109 1.82 -19.01 16.88
C ARG A 109 1.71 -17.60 16.31
N VAL A 110 0.51 -17.20 15.89
CA VAL A 110 0.23 -15.88 15.34
C VAL A 110 -0.83 -15.18 16.18
N ALA A 111 -0.73 -13.86 16.26
CA ALA A 111 -1.68 -13.02 16.99
C ALA A 111 -2.01 -11.79 16.14
N TYR A 112 -3.28 -11.36 16.20
CA TYR A 112 -3.72 -10.13 15.55
C TYR A 112 -4.18 -9.13 16.62
N VAL A 113 -3.77 -7.88 16.44
CA VAL A 113 -4.23 -6.73 17.21
C VAL A 113 -4.52 -5.59 16.25
N VAL A 114 -5.53 -4.80 16.58
CA VAL A 114 -5.78 -3.53 15.89
C VAL A 114 -5.12 -2.46 16.74
N GLU A 115 -3.99 -1.94 16.26
CA GLU A 115 -3.36 -0.76 16.85
C GLU A 115 -4.03 0.47 16.24
N GLY A 116 -4.78 1.21 17.05
CA GLY A 116 -5.37 2.47 16.61
C GLY A 116 -4.28 3.49 16.33
N ASP A 117 -4.42 4.27 15.26
CA ASP A 117 -3.62 5.48 15.07
C ASP A 117 -4.01 6.45 16.19
N SER A 118 -3.17 6.57 17.22
CA SER A 118 -3.30 7.59 18.27
C SER A 118 -2.83 8.95 17.73
N ARG A 119 -3.40 9.35 16.58
CA ARG A 119 -3.38 10.73 16.08
C ARG A 119 -4.81 11.27 16.10
N GLY A 120 -5.11 12.02 17.17
CA GLY A 120 -6.24 12.94 17.20
C GLY A 120 -7.33 12.58 18.20
N ILE A 121 -7.12 13.02 19.44
CA ILE A 121 -8.05 14.02 20.00
C ILE A 121 -7.34 15.37 19.81
#